data_AF-A0A1J8PT19-F1
#
_entry.id   AF-A0A1J8PT19-F1
#
_cell.length_a   1.000
_cell.length_b   1.000
_cell.length_c   1.000
_cell.angle_alpha   90.00
_cell.angle_beta   90.00
_cell.angle_gamma   90.00
#
_symmetry.space_group_name_H-M   'P 1'
#
loop_
_entity.id
_entity.type
_entity.pdbx_description
1 polymer ?
#
loop_
_entity_poly.entity_id
_entity_poly.type
_entity_poly.pdbx_seq_one_letter_code
_entity_poly.pdbx_strand_id
1 'polypeptide(L)'
;MRSRWWLMAISLAASGSQAQSNGWNMPVGVTDVSSDIYGLHMTIFWICVVIGVLVFGAMFYSLFRYRHSKGAKAAHFHEHTSVEVLWTAIPILILVGMAVPATATLKNMYDSSDAELDVMITGQQWRWRYEYLGEDVAFNSNMSTPRTQISGEETRGEHYLLEVDEPLVLPINRKVRFLMTSDDVIHSWWVPDLAVKQDTIPGFINENWVKINEPGIYRGQCAELCGIDHGFMPVVVHAVEEDEFESWLAERKEAAEQEAMGVDREWEMDELVERGESVYQSICSSCHQAEGQGSPPAFPALANNEQLINDVDWHLDKVINGVSGAAMPAFRSTLNPVELAAVVTYSRNAWGNDTGDVVQPSEVAELIAQ
;
A
#
# COMPACT_ATOMS: atom_id res chain seq x y z
N MET A 1 -10.59 -2.03 -58.92
CA MET A 1 -10.69 -1.48 -57.54
C MET A 1 -11.30 -2.55 -56.61
N ARG A 2 -10.51 -3.57 -56.28
CA ARG A 2 -10.78 -4.59 -55.27
C ARG A 2 -9.45 -4.78 -54.54
N SER A 3 -9.47 -5.01 -53.24
CA SER A 3 -8.32 -5.08 -52.33
C SER A 3 -7.91 -3.76 -51.66
N ARG A 4 -8.69 -3.29 -50.67
CA ARG A 4 -8.21 -2.43 -49.57
C ARG A 4 -8.86 -2.74 -48.21
N TRP A 5 -9.66 -3.81 -48.10
CA TRP A 5 -10.36 -4.17 -46.84
C TRP A 5 -9.58 -5.18 -45.99
N TRP A 6 -8.61 -5.89 -46.57
CA TRP A 6 -7.78 -6.87 -45.84
C TRP A 6 -6.66 -6.23 -45.01
N LEU A 7 -6.25 -5.00 -45.32
CA LEU A 7 -5.19 -4.30 -44.59
C LEU A 7 -5.65 -3.76 -43.22
N MET A 8 -6.96 -3.66 -42.97
CA MET A 8 -7.51 -3.14 -41.71
C MET A 8 -7.67 -4.23 -40.63
N ALA A 9 -7.71 -5.51 -41.02
CA ALA A 9 -7.79 -6.64 -40.08
C ALA A 9 -6.41 -7.06 -39.55
N ILE A 10 -5.34 -6.86 -40.32
CA ILE A 10 -3.96 -7.19 -39.92
C ILE A 10 -3.39 -6.14 -38.95
N SER A 11 -3.92 -4.91 -38.96
CA SER A 11 -3.50 -3.86 -38.03
C SER A 11 -3.99 -4.03 -36.59
N LEU A 12 -5.01 -4.85 -36.31
CA LEU A 12 -5.49 -5.09 -34.93
C LEU A 12 -4.69 -6.16 -34.17
N ALA A 13 -4.10 -7.14 -34.86
CA ALA A 13 -3.34 -8.20 -34.20
C ALA A 13 -1.97 -7.72 -33.71
N ALA A 14 -1.38 -6.74 -34.39
CA ALA A 14 -0.09 -6.15 -33.99
C ALA A 14 -0.19 -5.23 -32.75
N SER A 15 -1.40 -4.86 -32.34
CA SER A 15 -1.65 -3.92 -31.23
C SER A 15 -1.57 -4.56 -29.85
N GLY A 16 -1.73 -5.89 -29.75
CA GLY A 16 -1.78 -6.61 -28.47
C GLY A 16 -0.45 -6.57 -27.71
N SER A 17 0.67 -6.81 -28.41
CA SER A 17 2.02 -6.83 -27.79
C SER A 17 2.57 -5.43 -27.49
N GLN A 18 2.11 -4.39 -28.21
CA GLN A 18 2.50 -2.99 -27.97
C GLN A 18 1.74 -2.35 -26.79
N ALA A 19 0.58 -2.90 -26.41
CA ALA A 19 -0.22 -2.37 -25.30
C ALA A 19 0.40 -2.68 -23.93
N GLN A 20 1.11 -3.81 -23.78
CA GLN A 20 1.86 -4.15 -22.56
C GLN A 20 3.09 -3.26 -22.37
N SER A 21 3.80 -2.89 -23.44
CA SER A 21 5.05 -2.10 -23.34
C SER A 21 4.84 -0.61 -23.10
N ASN A 22 3.64 -0.08 -23.36
CA ASN A 22 3.38 1.37 -23.36
C ASN A 22 2.62 1.86 -22.10
N GLY A 23 2.34 0.99 -21.12
CA GLY A 23 1.68 1.35 -19.86
C GLY A 23 0.18 1.68 -19.94
N TRP A 24 -0.49 1.37 -21.07
CA TRP A 24 -1.93 1.66 -21.25
C TRP A 24 -2.85 0.54 -20.79
N ASN A 25 -2.31 -0.66 -20.60
CA ASN A 25 -3.05 -1.83 -20.18
C ASN A 25 -2.72 -2.18 -18.72
N MET A 26 -3.56 -3.01 -18.10
CA MET A 26 -3.23 -3.64 -16.83
C MET A 26 -1.91 -4.40 -16.97
N PRO A 27 -0.95 -4.22 -16.04
CA PRO A 27 0.29 -4.99 -16.06
C PRO A 27 -0.01 -6.48 -15.84
N VAL A 28 0.87 -7.34 -16.39
CA VAL A 28 0.89 -8.76 -16.02
C VAL A 28 1.91 -8.87 -14.91
N GLY A 29 1.45 -9.23 -13.72
CA GLY A 29 2.31 -9.43 -12.57
C GLY A 29 3.04 -10.76 -12.59
N VAL A 30 3.68 -11.06 -11.46
CA VAL A 30 4.60 -12.21 -11.28
C VAL A 30 3.98 -13.33 -10.46
N THR A 31 2.66 -13.40 -10.40
CA THR A 31 1.91 -14.42 -9.65
C THR A 31 0.88 -15.09 -10.55
N ASP A 32 0.53 -16.34 -10.24
CA ASP A 32 -0.48 -17.08 -11.00
C ASP A 32 -1.85 -16.37 -10.95
N VAL A 33 -2.19 -15.81 -9.79
CA VAL A 33 -3.40 -14.99 -9.58
C VAL A 33 -3.40 -13.76 -10.48
N SER A 34 -2.27 -13.07 -10.62
CA SER A 34 -2.15 -11.91 -11.52
C SER A 34 -2.38 -12.29 -12.98
N SER A 35 -1.82 -13.42 -13.42
CA SER A 35 -2.05 -13.96 -14.77
C SER A 35 -3.52 -14.29 -15.02
N ASP A 36 -4.21 -14.92 -14.05
CA ASP A 36 -5.63 -15.23 -14.14
C ASP A 36 -6.50 -13.97 -14.23
N ILE A 37 -6.23 -12.97 -13.39
CA ILE A 37 -6.92 -11.68 -13.38
C ILE A 37 -6.71 -10.97 -14.73
N TYR A 38 -5.48 -10.96 -15.26
CA TYR A 38 -5.20 -10.37 -16.57
C TYR A 38 -5.97 -11.09 -17.69
N GLY A 39 -6.04 -12.42 -17.64
CA GLY A 39 -6.81 -13.22 -18.60
C GLY A 39 -8.31 -12.86 -18.58
N LEU A 40 -8.89 -12.73 -17.38
CA LEU A 40 -10.27 -12.27 -17.21
C LEU A 40 -10.47 -10.83 -17.71
N HIS A 41 -9.55 -9.93 -17.35
CA HIS A 41 -9.56 -8.53 -17.79
C HIS A 41 -9.59 -8.46 -19.33
N MET A 42 -8.70 -9.16 -20.01
CA MET A 42 -8.63 -9.14 -21.48
C MET A 42 -9.84 -9.78 -22.13
N THR A 43 -10.41 -10.82 -21.52
CA THR A 43 -11.65 -11.45 -22.01
C THR A 43 -12.81 -10.46 -21.95
N ILE A 44 -13.02 -9.79 -20.82
CA ILE A 44 -14.07 -8.80 -20.63
C ILE A 44 -13.83 -7.59 -21.54
N PHE A 45 -12.59 -7.13 -21.65
CA PHE A 45 -12.21 -6.03 -22.53
C PHE A 45 -12.63 -6.29 -23.98
N TRP A 46 -12.34 -7.47 -24.54
CA TRP A 46 -12.74 -7.80 -25.91
C TRP A 46 -14.26 -7.93 -26.08
N ILE A 47 -14.99 -8.43 -25.08
CA ILE A 47 -16.45 -8.42 -25.07
C ILE A 47 -16.96 -6.96 -25.17
N CYS A 48 -16.42 -6.06 -24.36
CA CYS A 48 -16.76 -4.63 -24.39
C CYS A 48 -16.42 -3.98 -25.73
N VAL A 49 -15.27 -4.31 -26.34
CA VAL A 49 -14.90 -3.81 -27.67
C VAL A 49 -15.91 -4.27 -28.73
N VAL A 50 -16.31 -5.54 -28.74
CA VAL A 50 -17.30 -6.07 -29.69
C VAL A 50 -18.66 -5.37 -29.50
N ILE A 51 -19.14 -5.24 -28.27
CA ILE A 51 -20.39 -4.53 -27.96
C ILE A 51 -20.29 -3.07 -28.40
N GLY A 52 -19.17 -2.41 -28.10
CA GLY A 52 -18.89 -1.04 -28.52
C GLY A 52 -18.97 -0.89 -30.04
N VAL A 53 -18.30 -1.75 -30.80
CA VAL A 53 -18.35 -1.74 -32.27
C VAL A 53 -19.79 -1.94 -32.78
N LEU A 54 -20.58 -2.82 -32.17
CA LEU A 54 -21.98 -3.04 -32.56
C LEU A 54 -22.86 -1.81 -32.27
N VAL A 55 -22.75 -1.24 -31.07
CA VAL A 55 -23.55 -0.08 -30.63
C VAL A 55 -23.16 1.16 -31.42
N PHE A 56 -21.87 1.51 -31.45
CA PHE A 56 -21.38 2.65 -32.21
C PHE A 56 -21.60 2.46 -33.70
N GLY A 57 -21.44 1.24 -34.22
CA GLY A 57 -21.73 0.91 -35.61
C GLY A 57 -23.19 1.15 -35.97
N ALA A 58 -24.14 0.67 -35.16
CA ALA A 58 -25.57 0.92 -35.35
C ALA A 58 -25.92 2.40 -35.24
N MET A 59 -25.30 3.11 -34.28
CA MET A 59 -25.49 4.55 -34.10
C MET A 59 -24.97 5.34 -35.32
N PHE A 60 -23.73 5.09 -35.76
CA PHE A 60 -23.16 5.75 -36.94
C PHE A 60 -23.97 5.42 -38.20
N TYR A 61 -24.36 4.15 -38.38
CA TYR A 61 -25.23 3.75 -39.47
C TYR A 61 -26.53 4.57 -39.44
N SER A 62 -27.17 4.69 -38.28
CA SER A 62 -28.40 5.47 -38.13
C SER A 62 -28.19 6.95 -38.48
N LEU A 63 -27.14 7.57 -37.94
CA LEU A 63 -26.79 8.98 -38.19
C LEU A 63 -26.52 9.27 -39.67
N PHE A 64 -25.89 8.33 -40.41
CA PHE A 64 -25.56 8.53 -41.82
C PHE A 64 -26.70 8.17 -42.78
N ARG A 65 -27.50 7.15 -42.44
CA ARG A 65 -28.56 6.60 -43.29
C ARG A 65 -29.90 7.31 -43.12
N TYR A 66 -30.27 7.68 -41.90
CA TYR A 66 -31.56 8.30 -41.58
C TYR A 66 -31.49 9.81 -41.35
N ARG A 67 -30.40 10.43 -41.81
CA ARG A 67 -30.20 11.88 -41.74
C ARG A 67 -31.27 12.64 -42.52
N HIS A 68 -31.94 13.59 -41.88
CA HIS A 68 -32.98 14.43 -42.50
C HIS A 68 -32.48 15.14 -43.77
N SER A 69 -31.25 15.66 -43.77
CA SER A 69 -30.67 16.34 -44.94
C SER A 69 -30.48 15.46 -46.18
N LYS A 70 -30.57 14.12 -46.05
CA LYS A 70 -30.58 13.19 -47.18
C LYS A 70 -31.99 12.79 -47.63
N GLY A 71 -33.03 13.46 -47.13
CA GLY A 71 -34.44 13.17 -47.46
C GLY A 71 -34.98 11.91 -46.79
N ALA A 72 -34.36 11.45 -45.69
CA ALA A 72 -34.87 10.31 -44.93
C ALA A 72 -36.24 10.64 -44.33
N LYS A 73 -37.22 9.75 -44.53
CA LYS A 73 -38.56 9.83 -43.93
C LYS A 73 -38.63 8.87 -42.75
N ALA A 74 -39.20 9.33 -41.64
CA ALA A 74 -39.39 8.49 -40.45
C ALA A 74 -40.37 7.35 -40.76
N ALA A 75 -40.06 6.15 -40.29
CA ALA A 75 -40.99 5.02 -40.31
C ALA A 75 -41.92 5.11 -39.10
N HIS A 76 -43.12 4.53 -39.23
CA HIS A 76 -44.10 4.46 -38.15
C HIS A 76 -44.15 3.03 -37.60
N PHE A 77 -43.38 2.77 -36.55
CA PHE A 77 -43.45 1.57 -35.73
C PHE A 77 -43.19 1.98 -34.27
N HIS A 78 -43.60 1.15 -33.32
CA HIS A 78 -43.57 1.50 -31.89
C HIS A 78 -42.78 0.47 -31.08
N GLU A 79 -42.88 -0.80 -31.44
CA GLU A 79 -42.22 -1.91 -30.74
C GLU A 79 -41.94 -3.07 -31.70
N HIS A 80 -41.06 -3.97 -31.27
CA HIS A 80 -40.85 -5.25 -31.93
C HIS A 80 -40.44 -6.29 -30.89
N THR A 81 -41.42 -6.97 -30.30
CA THR A 81 -41.24 -7.87 -29.15
C THR A 81 -40.09 -8.87 -29.35
N SER A 82 -39.91 -9.45 -30.55
CA SER A 82 -38.82 -10.41 -30.78
C SER A 82 -37.43 -9.77 -30.69
N VAL A 83 -37.28 -8.49 -31.08
CA VAL A 83 -36.02 -7.75 -30.94
C VAL A 83 -35.79 -7.40 -29.48
N GLU A 84 -36.86 -7.07 -28.75
CA GLU A 84 -36.80 -6.80 -27.32
C GLU A 84 -36.37 -8.02 -26.51
N VAL A 85 -36.94 -9.19 -26.81
CA VAL A 85 -36.51 -10.46 -26.21
C VAL A 85 -35.05 -10.74 -26.55
N LEU A 86 -34.64 -10.54 -27.80
CA LEU A 86 -33.27 -10.82 -28.25
C LEU A 86 -32.24 -9.94 -27.53
N TRP A 87 -32.45 -8.62 -27.49
CA TRP A 87 -31.50 -7.70 -26.84
C TRP A 87 -31.51 -7.80 -25.31
N THR A 88 -32.50 -8.49 -24.73
CA THR A 88 -32.56 -8.74 -23.28
C THR A 88 -31.87 -10.07 -22.96
N ALA A 89 -32.13 -11.10 -23.76
CA ALA A 89 -31.55 -12.42 -23.59
C ALA A 89 -30.03 -12.42 -23.84
N ILE A 90 -29.54 -11.71 -24.87
CA ILE A 90 -28.10 -11.69 -25.21
C ILE A 90 -27.24 -11.16 -24.05
N PRO A 91 -27.50 -9.97 -23.46
CA PRO A 91 -26.73 -9.49 -22.30
C PRO A 91 -26.78 -10.45 -21.11
N ILE A 92 -27.95 -11.06 -20.82
CA ILE A 92 -28.07 -12.05 -19.75
C ILE A 92 -27.14 -13.24 -20.00
N LEU A 93 -27.14 -13.79 -21.21
CA LEU A 93 -26.28 -14.93 -21.56
C LEU A 93 -24.79 -14.57 -21.48
N ILE A 94 -24.42 -13.35 -21.89
CA ILE A 94 -23.03 -12.85 -21.77
C ILE A 94 -22.62 -12.78 -20.30
N LEU A 95 -23.47 -12.23 -19.43
CA LEU A 95 -23.20 -12.11 -17.99
C LEU A 95 -23.09 -13.49 -17.31
N VAL A 96 -23.97 -14.43 -17.64
CA VAL A 96 -23.89 -15.81 -17.13
C VAL A 96 -22.62 -16.50 -17.60
N GLY A 97 -22.23 -16.30 -18.86
CA GLY A 97 -21.00 -16.87 -19.43
C GLY A 97 -19.73 -16.38 -18.74
N MET A 98 -19.67 -15.09 -18.36
CA MET A 98 -18.50 -14.54 -17.64
C MET A 98 -18.45 -14.90 -16.16
N ALA A 99 -19.60 -15.18 -15.53
CA ALA A 99 -19.68 -15.40 -14.09
C ALA A 99 -18.93 -16.68 -13.65
N VAL A 100 -18.92 -17.72 -14.48
CA VAL A 100 -18.29 -19.01 -14.16
C VAL A 100 -16.77 -18.90 -13.98
N PRO A 101 -15.98 -18.43 -14.98
CA PRO A 101 -14.54 -18.29 -14.81
C PRO A 101 -14.18 -17.25 -13.74
N ALA A 102 -14.95 -16.14 -13.65
CA ALA A 102 -14.73 -15.13 -12.62
C ALA A 102 -14.87 -15.69 -11.19
N THR A 103 -15.88 -16.54 -10.96
CA THR A 103 -16.11 -17.15 -9.64
C THR A 103 -15.00 -18.16 -9.28
N ALA A 104 -14.48 -18.90 -10.26
CA ALA A 104 -13.38 -19.84 -10.04
C ALA A 104 -12.10 -19.10 -9.60
N THR A 105 -11.73 -18.03 -10.32
CA THR A 105 -10.59 -17.17 -9.94
C THR A 105 -10.81 -16.52 -8.58
N LEU A 106 -12.02 -15.99 -8.32
CA LEU A 106 -12.34 -15.37 -7.03
C LEU A 106 -12.19 -16.35 -5.86
N LYS A 107 -12.62 -17.61 -6.04
CA LYS A 107 -12.46 -18.64 -5.02
C LYS A 107 -10.99 -18.92 -4.72
N ASN A 108 -10.14 -19.01 -5.74
CA ASN A 108 -8.70 -19.22 -5.56
C ASN A 108 -8.06 -18.02 -4.85
N MET A 109 -8.45 -16.80 -5.22
CA MET A 109 -7.94 -15.57 -4.59
C MET A 109 -8.24 -15.51 -3.08
N TYR A 110 -9.42 -15.96 -2.65
CA TYR A 110 -9.80 -15.94 -1.23
C TYR A 110 -9.33 -17.17 -0.43
N ASP A 111 -8.66 -18.13 -1.05
CA ASP A 111 -8.16 -19.31 -0.35
C ASP A 111 -6.81 -19.03 0.33
N SER A 112 -6.84 -18.50 1.55
CA SER A 112 -5.66 -18.23 2.38
C SER A 112 -5.13 -19.46 3.12
N SER A 113 -5.73 -20.64 2.96
CA SER A 113 -5.34 -21.85 3.70
C SER A 113 -3.97 -22.39 3.30
N ASP A 114 -3.38 -23.24 4.14
CA ASP A 114 -2.10 -23.92 3.90
C ASP A 114 -0.93 -22.97 3.54
N ALA A 115 -0.88 -21.81 4.19
CA ALA A 115 0.24 -20.89 4.08
C ALA A 115 1.46 -21.39 4.87
N GLU A 116 2.64 -21.12 4.34
CA GLU A 116 3.92 -21.58 4.90
C GLU A 116 4.61 -20.47 5.72
N LEU A 117 4.19 -19.23 5.55
CA LEU A 117 4.65 -18.05 6.29
C LEU A 117 3.47 -17.11 6.50
N ASP A 118 3.36 -16.56 7.70
CA ASP A 118 2.36 -15.56 8.05
C ASP A 118 3.03 -14.21 8.33
N VAL A 119 2.62 -13.17 7.60
CA VAL A 119 3.08 -11.79 7.82
C VAL A 119 1.90 -10.92 8.19
N MET A 120 1.97 -10.30 9.36
CA MET A 120 1.05 -9.25 9.77
C MET A 120 1.48 -7.91 9.15
N ILE A 121 0.54 -7.25 8.50
CA ILE A 121 0.71 -5.95 7.84
C ILE A 121 -0.22 -4.98 8.54
N THR A 122 0.35 -3.97 9.19
CA THR A 122 -0.40 -2.94 9.90
C THR A 122 -0.23 -1.60 9.21
N GLY A 123 -1.36 -1.01 8.78
CA GLY A 123 -1.39 0.35 8.25
C GLY A 123 -1.36 1.40 9.37
N GLN A 124 -0.55 2.44 9.20
CA GLN A 124 -0.42 3.58 10.11
C GLN A 124 -0.25 4.87 9.30
N GLN A 125 -0.68 6.02 9.78
CA GLN A 125 -0.45 7.31 9.12
C GLN A 125 1.03 7.72 9.28
N TRP A 126 1.88 7.72 8.24
CA TRP A 126 1.71 7.24 6.85
C TRP A 126 2.86 6.30 6.48
N ARG A 127 2.78 5.06 6.98
CA ARG A 127 3.80 4.02 6.88
C ARG A 127 3.21 2.64 7.11
N TRP A 128 3.96 1.60 6.75
CA TRP A 128 3.56 0.22 6.98
C TRP A 128 4.41 -0.40 8.08
N ARG A 129 3.79 -1.18 8.95
CA ARG A 129 4.50 -2.08 9.86
C ARG A 129 4.34 -3.51 9.37
N TYR A 130 5.45 -4.25 9.37
CA TYR A 130 5.50 -5.65 9.01
C TYR A 130 5.96 -6.47 10.21
N GLU A 131 5.29 -7.59 10.47
CA GLU A 131 5.64 -8.53 11.53
C GLU A 131 5.54 -9.96 11.00
N TYR A 132 6.64 -10.70 11.10
CA TYR A 132 6.75 -12.10 10.68
C TYR A 132 6.33 -12.97 11.87
N LEU A 133 5.11 -13.49 11.82
CA LEU A 133 4.49 -14.13 12.97
C LEU A 133 5.19 -15.44 13.32
N GLY A 134 5.58 -15.57 14.58
CA GLY A 134 6.35 -16.72 15.08
C GLY A 134 7.86 -16.62 14.83
N GLU A 135 8.34 -15.54 14.21
CA GLU A 135 9.76 -15.34 13.90
C GLU A 135 10.41 -14.23 14.72
N ASP A 136 9.69 -13.57 15.64
CA ASP A 136 10.17 -12.45 16.48
C ASP A 136 10.81 -11.29 15.69
N VAL A 137 10.42 -11.12 14.41
CA VAL A 137 10.89 -10.04 13.53
C VAL A 137 9.73 -9.11 13.22
N ALA A 138 9.87 -7.85 13.61
CA ALA A 138 8.95 -6.78 13.25
C ALA A 138 9.69 -5.47 12.98
N PHE A 139 9.23 -4.70 12.00
CA PHE A 139 9.82 -3.40 11.67
C PHE A 139 8.81 -2.48 10.97
N ASN A 140 9.14 -1.19 10.95
CA ASN A 140 8.40 -0.18 10.20
C ASN A 140 9.09 0.11 8.88
N SER A 141 8.29 0.41 7.86
CA SER A 141 8.70 0.77 6.52
C SER A 141 8.15 2.15 6.20
N ASN A 142 9.04 3.13 6.14
CA ASN A 142 8.72 4.54 5.89
C ASN A 142 9.21 4.92 4.49
N MET A 143 8.56 5.91 3.88
CA MET A 143 9.02 6.45 2.59
C MET A 143 10.42 7.06 2.73
N SER A 144 11.36 6.63 1.88
CA SER A 144 12.75 7.14 1.89
C SER A 144 12.95 8.37 1.00
N THR A 145 11.96 8.77 0.21
CA THR A 145 12.05 9.97 -0.64
C THR A 145 12.22 11.23 0.22
N PRO A 146 13.32 11.99 0.08
CA PRO A 146 13.56 13.19 0.87
C PRO A 146 12.53 14.29 0.62
N ARG A 147 12.20 15.07 1.66
CA ARG A 147 11.29 16.23 1.55
C ARG A 147 11.79 17.28 0.57
N THR A 148 13.11 17.41 0.36
CA THR A 148 13.73 18.31 -0.65
C THR A 148 13.34 17.94 -2.10
N GLN A 149 13.20 16.65 -2.40
CA GLN A 149 12.70 16.21 -3.72
C GLN A 149 11.20 16.49 -3.88
N ILE A 150 10.45 16.47 -2.77
CA ILE A 150 9.01 16.74 -2.74
C ILE A 150 8.74 18.25 -2.91
N SER A 151 9.49 19.12 -2.22
CA SER A 151 9.40 20.58 -2.36
C SER A 151 9.94 21.09 -3.71
N GLY A 152 10.64 20.24 -4.46
CA GLY A 152 11.21 20.58 -5.77
C GLY A 152 12.56 21.29 -5.69
N GLU A 153 13.23 21.23 -4.55
CA GLU A 153 14.57 21.77 -4.31
C GLU A 153 15.67 20.84 -4.86
N GLU A 154 15.36 19.56 -5.03
CA GLU A 154 16.27 18.53 -5.54
C GLU A 154 15.66 17.76 -6.72
N THR A 155 16.52 17.19 -7.58
CA THR A 155 16.10 16.32 -8.68
C THR A 155 15.46 15.04 -8.16
N ARG A 156 14.31 14.69 -8.74
CA ARG A 156 13.58 13.45 -8.40
C ARG A 156 14.29 12.23 -8.97
N GLY A 157 14.43 11.19 -8.15
CA GLY A 157 14.95 9.88 -8.57
C GLY A 157 14.00 9.12 -9.50
N GLU A 158 14.47 7.99 -10.03
CA GLU A 158 13.69 7.11 -10.93
C GLU A 158 12.40 6.59 -10.26
N HIS A 159 12.49 6.23 -8.99
CA HIS A 159 11.40 5.68 -8.19
C HIS A 159 10.87 6.68 -7.16
N TYR A 160 10.85 7.96 -7.52
CA TYR A 160 10.30 9.04 -6.69
C TYR A 160 8.92 8.67 -6.10
N LEU A 161 8.77 8.75 -4.77
CA LEU A 161 7.59 8.37 -3.98
C LEU A 161 7.26 6.86 -3.94
N LEU A 162 8.15 6.01 -4.43
CA LEU A 162 7.95 4.56 -4.51
C LEU A 162 9.07 3.76 -3.82
N GLU A 163 9.90 4.43 -3.02
CA GLU A 163 10.98 3.83 -2.26
C GLU A 163 10.73 3.96 -0.75
N VAL A 164 11.21 2.96 -0.02
CA VAL A 164 11.17 2.90 1.44
C VAL A 164 12.56 2.75 2.02
N ASP A 165 12.70 2.96 3.31
CA ASP A 165 13.92 2.66 4.08
C ASP A 165 14.09 1.15 4.29
N GLU A 166 12.99 0.46 4.65
CA GLU A 166 12.99 -0.95 5.03
C GLU A 166 11.94 -1.73 4.21
N PRO A 167 12.34 -2.48 3.17
CA PRO A 167 11.42 -3.22 2.32
C PRO A 167 10.92 -4.52 2.98
N LEU A 168 9.71 -4.96 2.62
CA LEU A 168 9.20 -6.27 3.01
C LEU A 168 9.94 -7.35 2.20
N VAL A 169 10.66 -8.26 2.86
CA VAL A 169 11.40 -9.33 2.18
C VAL A 169 10.59 -10.62 2.20
N LEU A 170 10.33 -11.24 1.06
CA LEU A 170 9.54 -12.47 0.95
C LEU A 170 10.28 -13.52 0.12
N PRO A 171 10.17 -14.82 0.45
CA PRO A 171 10.69 -15.88 -0.40
C PRO A 171 9.80 -16.08 -1.64
N ILE A 172 10.42 -16.38 -2.78
CA ILE A 172 9.69 -16.85 -3.97
C ILE A 172 9.21 -18.30 -3.77
N ASN A 173 8.28 -18.76 -4.60
CA ASN A 173 7.76 -20.13 -4.65
C ASN A 173 7.12 -20.67 -3.35
N ARG A 174 6.98 -19.85 -2.33
CA ARG A 174 6.35 -20.14 -1.05
C ARG A 174 5.04 -19.37 -0.90
N LYS A 175 4.01 -20.01 -0.34
CA LYS A 175 2.72 -19.32 -0.10
C LYS A 175 2.81 -18.53 1.20
N VAL A 176 2.79 -17.20 1.09
CA VAL A 176 2.78 -16.28 2.23
C VAL A 176 1.35 -15.77 2.44
N ARG A 177 0.81 -15.94 3.64
CA ARG A 177 -0.47 -15.34 4.03
C ARG A 177 -0.21 -14.01 4.71
N PHE A 178 -0.98 -13.01 4.29
CA PHE A 178 -1.00 -11.70 4.89
C PHE A 178 -2.20 -11.57 5.82
N LEU A 179 -1.95 -11.15 7.04
CA LEU A 179 -2.96 -10.69 7.98
C LEU A 179 -2.90 -9.16 8.02
N MET A 180 -4.00 -8.48 7.81
CA MET A 180 -4.01 -7.05 7.47
C MET A 180 -4.96 -6.28 8.39
N THR A 181 -4.42 -5.34 9.18
CA THR A 181 -5.17 -4.45 10.09
C THR A 181 -4.61 -3.03 10.04
N SER A 182 -5.24 -2.09 10.75
CA SER A 182 -4.72 -0.74 10.95
C SER A 182 -4.79 -0.32 12.42
N ASP A 183 -3.88 0.55 12.84
CA ASP A 183 -3.87 1.14 14.19
C ASP A 183 -4.66 2.46 14.29
N ASP A 184 -4.99 3.09 13.16
CA ASP A 184 -5.60 4.42 13.12
C ASP A 184 -6.85 4.53 12.21
N VAL A 185 -6.66 4.74 10.91
CA VAL A 185 -7.70 4.92 9.89
C VAL A 185 -7.65 3.78 8.89
N ILE A 186 -8.59 3.75 7.95
CA ILE A 186 -8.53 2.74 6.88
C ILE A 186 -7.38 3.09 5.93
N HIS A 187 -6.55 2.09 5.62
CA HIS A 187 -5.60 2.11 4.50
C HIS A 187 -5.89 0.92 3.59
N SER A 188 -5.15 0.79 2.49
CA SER A 188 -5.24 -0.39 1.62
C SER A 188 -3.87 -0.72 1.07
N TRP A 189 -3.36 -1.89 1.43
CA TRP A 189 -2.06 -2.36 0.99
C TRP A 189 -2.21 -2.91 -0.42
N TRP A 190 -1.48 -2.33 -1.38
CA TRP A 190 -1.59 -2.71 -2.79
C TRP A 190 -0.23 -2.78 -3.49
N VAL A 191 0.09 -3.97 -4.01
CA VAL A 191 1.23 -4.19 -4.92
C VAL A 191 0.69 -4.77 -6.24
N PRO A 192 0.63 -3.97 -7.32
CA PRO A 192 0.03 -4.38 -8.59
C PRO A 192 0.63 -5.64 -9.20
N ASP A 193 1.96 -5.77 -9.20
CA ASP A 193 2.66 -6.92 -9.77
C ASP A 193 2.40 -8.23 -9.00
N LEU A 194 1.93 -8.13 -7.76
CA LEU A 194 1.54 -9.30 -6.97
C LEU A 194 0.05 -9.61 -7.10
N ALA A 195 -0.73 -8.70 -7.69
CA ALA A 195 -2.19 -8.71 -7.73
C ALA A 195 -2.87 -8.80 -6.35
N VAL A 196 -2.20 -8.29 -5.32
CA VAL A 196 -2.72 -8.21 -3.96
C VAL A 196 -3.12 -6.77 -3.67
N LYS A 197 -4.42 -6.54 -3.48
CA LYS A 197 -4.99 -5.31 -2.90
C LYS A 197 -5.96 -5.71 -1.81
N GLN A 198 -5.77 -5.19 -0.61
CA GLN A 198 -6.68 -5.47 0.49
C GLN A 198 -6.65 -4.33 1.51
N ASP A 199 -7.82 -3.97 1.99
CA ASP A 199 -7.96 -2.89 2.96
C ASP A 199 -7.49 -3.35 4.34
N THR A 200 -6.81 -2.46 5.04
CA THR A 200 -6.35 -2.62 6.42
C THR A 200 -7.25 -1.76 7.29
N ILE A 201 -8.10 -2.40 8.10
CA ILE A 201 -9.24 -1.75 8.77
C ILE A 201 -9.02 -1.80 10.29
N PRO A 202 -9.12 -0.67 11.01
CA PRO A 202 -8.99 -0.68 12.46
C PRO A 202 -10.02 -1.60 13.13
N GLY A 203 -9.54 -2.47 14.01
CA GLY A 203 -10.39 -3.42 14.75
C GLY A 203 -10.87 -4.64 13.95
N PHE A 204 -10.34 -4.87 12.73
CA PHE A 204 -10.67 -6.04 11.93
C PHE A 204 -9.43 -6.56 11.19
N ILE A 205 -9.19 -7.87 11.26
CA ILE A 205 -8.09 -8.53 10.53
C ILE A 205 -8.65 -9.09 9.23
N ASN A 206 -8.22 -8.53 8.10
CA ASN A 206 -8.44 -9.12 6.79
C ASN A 206 -7.33 -10.14 6.47
N GLU A 207 -7.66 -11.15 5.67
CA GLU A 207 -6.69 -12.12 5.17
C GLU A 207 -6.53 -11.98 3.65
N ASN A 208 -5.29 -12.07 3.18
CA ASN A 208 -4.96 -12.25 1.77
C ASN A 208 -3.72 -13.15 1.67
N TRP A 209 -3.25 -13.49 0.48
CA TRP A 209 -2.04 -14.27 0.31
C TRP A 209 -1.33 -13.95 -0.99
N VAL A 210 -0.05 -14.31 -1.06
CA VAL A 210 0.75 -14.22 -2.27
C VAL A 210 1.64 -15.47 -2.42
N LYS A 211 1.89 -15.85 -3.66
CA LYS A 211 2.98 -16.75 -4.04
C LYS A 211 3.71 -16.11 -5.21
N ILE A 212 4.95 -15.68 -4.99
CA ILE A 212 5.74 -14.93 -5.96
C ILE A 212 6.54 -15.92 -6.80
N ASN A 213 6.45 -15.83 -8.12
CA ASN A 213 7.09 -16.81 -9.01
C ASN A 213 8.53 -16.42 -9.41
N GLU A 214 8.87 -15.13 -9.36
CA GLU A 214 10.14 -14.59 -9.86
C GLU A 214 10.79 -13.67 -8.81
N PRO A 215 12.12 -13.76 -8.58
CA PRO A 215 12.83 -12.80 -7.76
C PRO A 215 12.75 -11.39 -8.33
N GLY A 216 12.73 -10.37 -7.47
CA GLY A 216 12.70 -8.99 -7.92
C GLY A 216 12.26 -8.01 -6.84
N ILE A 217 12.22 -6.74 -7.24
CA ILE A 217 11.73 -5.63 -6.41
C ILE A 217 10.39 -5.17 -6.97
N TYR A 218 9.33 -5.35 -6.20
CA TYR A 218 7.97 -4.99 -6.57
C TYR A 218 7.50 -3.81 -5.75
N ARG A 219 6.90 -2.82 -6.42
CA ARG A 219 6.50 -1.55 -5.78
C ARG A 219 4.99 -1.42 -5.76
N GLY A 220 4.51 -0.84 -4.67
CA GLY A 220 3.11 -0.63 -4.38
C GLY A 220 2.88 0.70 -3.66
N GLN A 221 1.62 1.00 -3.37
CA GLN A 221 1.22 2.22 -2.67
C GLN A 221 -0.03 1.98 -1.83
N CYS A 222 -0.27 2.86 -0.85
CA CYS A 222 -1.56 2.93 -0.19
C CYS A 222 -2.67 3.25 -1.21
N ALA A 223 -3.72 2.43 -1.23
CA ALA A 223 -4.79 2.49 -2.21
C ALA A 223 -6.18 2.81 -1.61
N GLU A 224 -6.22 3.40 -0.42
CA GLU A 224 -7.41 3.95 0.25
C GLU A 224 -7.06 5.28 0.92
N LEU A 225 -7.89 6.30 0.73
CA LEU A 225 -7.59 7.67 1.17
C LEU A 225 -7.48 7.75 2.70
N CYS A 226 -6.25 7.92 3.19
CA CYS A 226 -5.94 7.85 4.62
C CYS A 226 -5.42 9.16 5.24
N GLY A 227 -5.55 10.30 4.55
CA GLY A 227 -5.19 11.62 5.10
C GLY A 227 -4.30 12.46 4.19
N ILE A 228 -3.69 13.51 4.76
CA ILE A 228 -2.91 14.51 4.00
C ILE A 228 -1.72 13.89 3.27
N ASP A 229 -1.04 12.94 3.90
CA ASP A 229 0.15 12.30 3.36
C ASP A 229 -0.16 10.92 2.72
N HIS A 230 -1.42 10.68 2.32
CA HIS A 230 -1.85 9.43 1.64
C HIS A 230 -0.97 9.05 0.43
N GLY A 231 -0.51 10.05 -0.33
CA GLY A 231 0.37 9.84 -1.49
C GLY A 231 1.83 9.54 -1.16
N PHE A 232 2.22 9.52 0.12
CA PHE A 232 3.60 9.39 0.61
C PHE A 232 3.82 8.11 1.43
N MET A 233 3.02 7.06 1.16
CA MET A 233 3.03 5.79 1.88
C MET A 233 3.22 4.61 0.90
N PRO A 234 4.40 4.47 0.28
CA PRO A 234 4.68 3.40 -0.66
C PRO A 234 4.89 2.06 0.03
N VAL A 235 4.91 1.01 -0.77
CA VAL A 235 5.27 -0.35 -0.41
C VAL A 235 6.40 -0.79 -1.32
N VAL A 236 7.42 -1.43 -0.76
CA VAL A 236 8.44 -2.13 -1.53
C VAL A 236 8.53 -3.57 -1.00
N VAL A 237 8.44 -4.52 -1.92
CA VAL A 237 8.60 -5.95 -1.65
C VAL A 237 9.85 -6.45 -2.37
N HIS A 238 10.79 -7.03 -1.63
CA HIS A 238 11.93 -7.75 -2.17
C HIS A 238 11.61 -9.24 -2.18
N ALA A 239 11.34 -9.80 -3.35
CA ALA A 239 11.20 -11.23 -3.49
C ALA A 239 12.57 -11.84 -3.78
N VAL A 240 13.00 -12.76 -2.93
CA VAL A 240 14.32 -13.38 -2.97
C VAL A 240 14.22 -14.89 -3.01
N GLU A 241 15.32 -15.56 -3.34
CA GLU A 241 15.40 -17.02 -3.24
C GLU A 241 15.30 -17.47 -1.78
N GLU A 242 14.87 -18.72 -1.55
CA GLU A 242 14.61 -19.24 -0.19
C GLU A 242 15.85 -19.17 0.71
N ASP A 243 17.04 -19.45 0.19
CA ASP A 243 18.30 -19.42 0.95
C ASP A 243 18.72 -18.00 1.37
N GLU A 244 18.47 -17.02 0.50
CA GLU A 244 18.66 -15.60 0.80
C GLU A 244 17.64 -15.13 1.84
N PHE A 245 16.38 -15.54 1.72
CA PHE A 245 15.34 -15.22 2.70
C PHE A 245 15.67 -15.76 4.09
N GLU A 246 16.04 -17.03 4.21
CA GLU A 246 16.37 -17.64 5.49
C GLU A 246 17.62 -17.00 6.13
N SER A 247 18.60 -16.61 5.31
CA SER A 247 19.78 -15.87 5.79
C SER A 247 19.40 -14.49 6.32
N TRP A 248 18.60 -13.75 5.54
CA TRP A 248 18.09 -12.44 5.94
C TRP A 248 17.25 -12.52 7.23
N LEU A 249 16.40 -13.53 7.35
CA LEU A 249 15.55 -13.72 8.53
C LEU A 249 16.39 -14.02 9.77
N ALA A 250 17.43 -14.85 9.64
CA ALA A 250 18.35 -15.13 10.74
C ALA A 250 19.10 -13.88 11.22
N GLU A 251 19.61 -13.05 10.30
CA GLU A 251 20.26 -11.79 10.63
C GLU A 251 19.30 -10.81 11.33
N ARG A 252 18.03 -10.76 10.88
CA ARG A 252 17.00 -9.91 11.51
C ARG A 252 16.66 -10.36 12.92
N LYS A 253 16.58 -11.67 13.16
CA LYS A 253 16.36 -12.21 14.51
C LYS A 253 17.51 -11.87 15.44
N GLU A 254 18.75 -12.02 14.99
CA GLU A 254 19.93 -11.66 15.77
C GLU A 254 19.92 -10.16 16.09
N ALA A 255 19.61 -9.30 15.11
CA ALA A 255 19.49 -7.87 15.33
C ALA A 255 18.38 -7.52 16.35
N ALA A 256 17.21 -8.15 16.25
CA ALA A 256 16.11 -7.97 17.19
C ALA A 256 16.49 -8.43 18.61
N GLU A 257 17.22 -9.54 18.74
CA GLU A 257 17.74 -10.02 20.02
C GLU A 257 18.76 -9.05 20.63
N GLN A 258 19.66 -8.48 19.81
CA GLN A 258 20.60 -7.45 20.27
C GLN A 258 19.89 -6.17 20.72
N GLU A 259 18.86 -5.73 20.01
CA GLU A 259 18.05 -4.58 20.43
C GLU A 259 17.31 -4.87 21.75
N ALA A 260 16.77 -6.08 21.92
CA ALA A 260 16.16 -6.51 23.16
C ALA A 260 17.16 -6.53 24.32
N MET A 261 18.39 -7.01 24.10
CA MET A 261 19.48 -6.91 25.09
C MET A 261 19.84 -5.46 25.42
N GLY A 262 19.64 -4.55 24.47
CA GLY A 262 19.77 -3.11 24.67
C GLY A 262 18.82 -2.55 25.71
N VAL A 263 17.70 -3.22 26.02
CA VAL A 263 16.75 -2.77 27.05
C VAL A 263 17.34 -2.86 28.46
N ASP A 264 18.15 -3.88 28.73
CA ASP A 264 18.66 -4.20 30.06
C ASP A 264 19.97 -3.47 30.42
N ARG A 265 20.59 -2.77 29.47
CA ARG A 265 21.81 -1.97 29.71
C ARG A 265 21.45 -0.52 30.08
N GLU A 266 22.35 0.13 30.82
CA GLU A 266 22.27 1.57 31.07
C GLU A 266 22.80 2.32 29.82
N TRP A 267 22.03 3.28 29.33
CA TRP A 267 22.38 4.10 28.18
C TRP A 267 22.86 5.48 28.60
N GLU A 268 23.92 5.95 27.95
CA GLU A 268 24.40 7.32 28.09
C GLU A 268 23.49 8.29 27.33
N MET A 269 23.40 9.52 27.84
CA MET A 269 22.55 10.57 27.28
C MET A 269 22.85 10.84 25.80
N ASP A 270 24.12 10.98 25.45
CA ASP A 270 24.54 11.29 24.07
C ASP A 270 24.11 10.18 23.08
N GLU A 271 24.18 8.91 23.50
CA GLU A 271 23.73 7.78 22.68
C GLU A 271 22.21 7.83 22.43
N LEU A 272 21.43 8.16 23.46
CA LEU A 272 19.97 8.27 23.35
C LEU A 272 19.53 9.50 22.55
N VAL A 273 20.26 10.61 22.66
CA VAL A 273 19.98 11.83 21.87
C VAL A 273 20.24 11.58 20.39
N GLU A 274 21.37 10.98 20.02
CA GLU A 274 21.68 10.67 18.62
C GLU A 274 20.66 9.70 18.01
N ARG A 275 20.34 8.60 18.71
CA ARG A 275 19.33 7.65 18.25
C ARG A 275 17.94 8.29 18.21
N GLY A 276 17.60 9.07 19.23
CA GLY A 276 16.31 9.75 19.37
C GLY A 276 16.07 10.79 18.27
N GLU A 277 17.12 11.48 17.82
CA GLU A 277 17.06 12.39 16.67
C GLU A 277 16.68 11.63 15.39
N SER A 278 17.30 10.48 15.14
CA SER A 278 16.98 9.65 13.97
C SER A 278 15.53 9.15 14.00
N VAL A 279 15.05 8.68 15.14
CA VAL A 279 13.65 8.26 15.34
C VAL A 279 12.70 9.46 15.16
N TYR A 280 13.05 10.63 15.70
CA TYR A 280 12.26 11.84 15.58
C TYR A 280 12.12 12.29 14.12
N GLN A 281 13.23 12.36 13.38
CA GLN A 281 13.22 12.83 12.00
C GLN A 281 12.45 11.88 11.07
N SER A 282 12.53 10.58 11.31
CA SER A 282 11.81 9.58 10.51
C SER A 282 10.31 9.53 10.80
N ILE A 283 9.88 9.76 12.04
CA ILE A 283 8.51 9.45 12.48
C ILE A 283 7.74 10.70 12.89
N CYS A 284 8.33 11.52 13.74
CA CYS A 284 7.63 12.58 14.46
C CYS A 284 7.61 13.90 13.67
N SER A 285 8.64 14.15 12.85
CA SER A 285 8.85 15.41 12.13
C SER A 285 7.74 15.74 11.13
N SER A 286 7.04 14.73 10.60
CA SER A 286 5.92 14.90 9.66
C SER A 286 4.79 15.75 10.26
N CYS A 287 4.52 15.57 11.56
CA CYS A 287 3.49 16.29 12.30
C CYS A 287 4.08 17.42 13.14
N HIS A 288 5.22 17.18 13.80
CA HIS A 288 5.83 18.13 14.75
C HIS A 288 6.89 19.06 14.14
N GLN A 289 7.12 18.97 12.83
CA GLN A 289 8.16 19.70 12.09
C GLN A 289 9.59 19.31 12.50
N ALA A 290 10.59 19.64 11.67
CA ALA A 290 11.96 19.15 11.85
C ALA A 290 12.62 19.62 13.16
N GLU A 291 12.23 20.78 13.70
CA GLU A 291 12.77 21.29 14.97
C GLU A 291 11.67 21.48 16.04
N GLY A 292 10.63 20.64 16.02
CA GLY A 292 9.62 20.62 17.08
C GLY A 292 8.69 21.84 17.11
N GLN A 293 8.59 22.63 16.05
CA GLN A 293 7.70 23.81 16.03
C GLN A 293 6.21 23.45 16.00
N GLY A 294 5.86 22.25 15.54
CA GLY A 294 4.48 21.82 15.33
C GLY A 294 3.76 22.60 14.22
N SER A 295 2.48 22.30 14.05
CA SER A 295 1.56 23.05 13.19
C SER A 295 0.22 23.28 13.92
N PRO A 296 0.16 24.25 14.84
CA PRO A 296 -1.04 24.51 15.63
C PRO A 296 -2.25 24.95 14.78
N PRO A 297 -3.49 24.62 15.19
CA PRO A 297 -3.85 23.89 16.41
C PRO A 297 -3.80 22.36 16.25
N ALA A 298 -3.52 21.84 15.05
CA ALA A 298 -3.60 20.41 14.77
C ALA A 298 -2.48 19.61 15.44
N PHE A 299 -1.26 20.13 15.40
CA PHE A 299 -0.08 19.51 15.99
C PHE A 299 0.64 20.51 16.91
N PRO A 300 0.77 20.25 18.22
CA PRO A 300 1.39 21.20 19.14
C PRO A 300 2.91 21.29 18.91
N ALA A 301 3.48 22.44 19.29
CA ALA A 301 4.93 22.59 19.39
C ALA A 301 5.47 21.69 20.52
N LEU A 302 6.60 21.04 20.27
CA LEU A 302 7.39 20.30 21.26
C LEU A 302 8.54 21.15 21.78
N ALA A 303 9.07 22.06 20.95
CA ALA A 303 10.05 23.05 21.37
C ALA A 303 9.43 24.04 22.37
N ASN A 304 10.10 24.24 23.50
CA ASN A 304 9.68 25.10 24.62
C ASN A 304 8.30 24.74 25.19
N ASN A 305 7.89 23.47 25.11
CA ASN A 305 6.60 23.02 25.62
C ASN A 305 6.68 22.79 27.14
N GLU A 306 6.04 23.66 27.94
CA GLU A 306 6.09 23.60 29.40
C GLU A 306 5.59 22.27 29.98
N GLN A 307 4.55 21.68 29.40
CA GLN A 307 4.00 20.42 29.92
C GLN A 307 4.99 19.27 29.67
N LEU A 308 5.57 19.23 28.47
CA LEU A 308 6.63 18.28 28.13
C LEU A 308 7.81 18.46 29.09
N ILE A 309 8.33 19.67 29.25
CA ILE A 309 9.50 19.96 30.09
C ILE A 309 9.27 19.53 31.55
N ASN A 310 8.11 19.85 32.13
CA ASN A 310 7.88 19.66 33.56
C ASN A 310 7.42 18.24 33.96
N ASP A 311 6.98 17.41 33.00
CA ASP A 311 6.33 16.13 33.31
C ASP A 311 6.78 15.03 32.33
N VAL A 312 7.73 14.21 32.76
CA VAL A 312 8.27 13.10 31.96
C VAL A 312 7.26 11.97 31.78
N ASP A 313 6.46 11.68 32.81
CA ASP A 313 5.43 10.63 32.76
C ASP A 313 4.33 11.00 31.78
N TRP A 314 3.91 12.27 31.77
CA TRP A 314 2.96 12.78 30.78
C TRP A 314 3.52 12.65 29.35
N HIS A 315 4.79 13.01 29.15
CA HIS A 315 5.40 12.93 27.83
C HIS A 315 5.51 11.48 27.35
N LEU A 316 5.93 10.56 28.24
CA LEU A 316 5.96 9.12 27.98
C LEU A 316 4.57 8.59 27.63
N ASP A 317 3.54 8.93 28.40
CA ASP A 317 2.16 8.54 28.11
C ASP A 317 1.73 8.99 26.71
N LYS A 318 2.05 10.22 26.30
CA LYS A 318 1.63 10.73 24.98
C LYS A 318 2.31 10.02 23.82
N VAL A 319 3.58 9.65 23.97
CA VAL A 319 4.29 8.87 22.94
C VAL A 319 3.81 7.41 22.96
N ILE A 320 3.73 6.77 24.13
CA ILE A 320 3.37 5.36 24.26
C ILE A 320 1.91 5.12 23.83
N ASN A 321 0.97 5.90 24.36
CA ASN A 321 -0.48 5.67 24.22
C ASN A 321 -1.16 6.61 23.21
N GLY A 322 -0.44 7.57 22.63
CA GLY A 322 -1.00 8.56 21.73
C GLY A 322 -1.90 9.57 22.44
N VAL A 323 -2.67 10.33 21.67
CA VAL A 323 -3.59 11.34 22.21
C VAL A 323 -5.02 11.01 21.78
N SER A 324 -5.83 10.54 22.73
CA SER A 324 -7.24 10.22 22.49
C SER A 324 -8.00 11.44 21.92
N GLY A 325 -8.67 11.24 20.79
CA GLY A 325 -9.43 12.29 20.10
C GLY A 325 -8.59 13.24 19.24
N ALA A 326 -7.28 13.01 19.10
CA ALA A 326 -6.39 13.73 18.18
C ALA A 326 -5.81 12.79 17.12
N ALA A 327 -5.09 13.36 16.15
CA ALA A 327 -4.44 12.61 15.08
C ALA A 327 -3.11 11.94 15.49
N MET A 328 -2.67 12.08 16.74
CA MET A 328 -1.42 11.47 17.22
C MET A 328 -1.70 10.01 17.64
N PRO A 329 -1.18 9.01 16.89
CA PRO A 329 -1.40 7.60 17.21
C PRO A 329 -0.56 7.16 18.42
N ALA A 330 -0.85 5.97 18.94
CA ALA A 330 -0.03 5.32 19.95
C ALA A 330 1.23 4.70 19.32
N PHE A 331 2.40 4.85 19.95
CA PHE A 331 3.65 4.26 19.46
C PHE A 331 4.13 3.04 20.25
N ARG A 332 3.42 2.61 21.31
CA ARG A 332 3.71 1.33 22.01
C ARG A 332 3.70 0.12 21.07
N SER A 333 2.83 0.21 20.06
CA SER A 333 2.65 -0.70 18.94
C SER A 333 3.85 -0.83 18.02
N THR A 334 4.69 0.20 18.01
CA THR A 334 5.38 0.62 16.79
C THR A 334 6.88 0.79 17.00
N LEU A 335 7.25 1.34 18.16
CA LEU A 335 8.62 1.57 18.58
C LEU A 335 8.99 0.61 19.69
N ASN A 336 10.22 0.10 19.68
CA ASN A 336 10.74 -0.70 20.78
C ASN A 336 11.07 0.20 22.01
N PRO A 337 11.27 -0.37 23.21
CA PRO A 337 11.55 0.43 24.41
C PRO A 337 12.78 1.33 24.29
N VAL A 338 13.81 0.90 23.55
CA VAL A 338 15.03 1.69 23.31
C VAL A 338 14.71 2.92 22.46
N GLU A 339 13.95 2.76 21.39
CA GLU A 339 13.55 3.87 20.51
C GLU A 339 12.62 4.87 21.21
N LEU A 340 11.68 4.37 22.02
CA LEU A 340 10.79 5.21 22.82
C LEU A 340 11.56 6.03 23.86
N ALA A 341 12.47 5.39 24.58
CA ALA A 341 13.36 6.05 25.52
C ALA A 341 14.22 7.11 24.81
N ALA A 342 14.80 6.76 23.66
CA ALA A 342 15.64 7.64 22.87
C ALA A 342 14.88 8.89 22.36
N VAL A 343 13.70 8.71 21.73
CA VAL A 343 12.94 9.84 21.16
C VAL A 343 12.39 10.78 22.24
N VAL A 344 11.99 10.24 23.39
CA VAL A 344 11.56 11.04 24.54
C VAL A 344 12.75 11.81 25.11
N THR A 345 13.90 11.15 25.30
CA THR A 345 15.13 11.77 25.77
C THR A 345 15.60 12.89 24.85
N TYR A 346 15.64 12.66 23.54
CA TYR A 346 15.94 13.69 22.53
C TYR A 346 14.98 14.87 22.61
N SER A 347 13.67 14.62 22.55
CA SER A 347 12.67 15.70 22.49
C SER A 347 12.65 16.56 23.76
N ARG A 348 13.05 16.01 24.92
CA ARG A 348 13.19 16.75 26.18
C ARG A 348 14.49 17.57 26.30
N ASN A 349 15.44 17.35 25.40
CA ASN A 349 16.76 17.98 25.45
C ASN A 349 17.14 18.68 24.14
N ALA A 350 16.25 18.66 23.14
CA ALA A 350 16.38 19.40 21.91
C ALA A 350 15.70 20.78 21.99
N TRP A 351 16.09 21.67 21.08
CA TRP A 351 15.40 22.94 20.80
C TRP A 351 15.23 23.89 22.00
N GLY A 352 16.14 23.82 22.97
CA GLY A 352 16.15 24.66 24.18
C GLY A 352 15.28 24.13 25.32
N ASN A 353 14.80 22.89 25.25
CA ASN A 353 14.10 22.24 26.35
C ASN A 353 15.07 21.89 27.50
N ASP A 354 16.30 21.47 27.18
CA ASP A 354 17.47 21.30 28.07
C ASP A 354 17.16 20.76 29.49
N THR A 355 16.26 19.78 29.60
CA THR A 355 15.82 19.23 30.89
C THR A 355 16.94 18.53 31.66
N GLY A 356 17.91 17.96 30.95
CA GLY A 356 18.93 17.06 31.51
C GLY A 356 18.43 15.65 31.81
N ASP A 357 17.16 15.36 31.50
CA ASP A 357 16.56 14.06 31.80
C ASP A 357 17.00 13.00 30.79
N VAL A 358 17.29 11.80 31.32
CA VAL A 358 17.59 10.59 30.55
C VAL A 358 16.54 9.55 30.88
N VAL A 359 15.73 9.15 29.90
CA VAL A 359 14.77 8.06 30.07
C VAL A 359 15.46 6.76 29.71
N GLN A 360 15.46 5.77 30.61
CA GLN A 360 16.09 4.49 30.34
C GLN A 360 15.14 3.53 29.62
N PRO A 361 15.62 2.72 28.66
CA PRO A 361 14.79 1.74 27.96
C PRO A 361 14.10 0.74 28.89
N SER A 362 14.73 0.35 30.00
CA SER A 362 14.16 -0.55 31.01
C SER A 362 12.91 0.03 31.66
N GLU A 363 12.92 1.33 31.99
CA GLU A 363 11.75 2.03 32.56
C GLU A 363 10.59 2.04 31.57
N VAL A 364 10.88 2.28 30.29
CA VAL A 364 9.87 2.26 29.22
C VAL A 364 9.31 0.85 29.02
N ALA A 365 10.16 -0.18 29.07
CA ALA A 365 9.72 -1.56 28.94
C ALA A 365 8.75 -1.95 30.07
N GLU A 366 9.01 -1.53 31.30
CA GLU A 366 8.10 -1.75 32.44
C GLU A 366 6.77 -1.02 32.26
N LEU A 367 6.76 0.18 31.67
CA LEU A 367 5.53 0.94 31.38
C LEU A 367 4.69 0.29 30.28
N ILE A 368 5.30 -0.29 29.25
CA ILE A 368 4.60 -0.97 28.15
C ILE A 368 4.02 -2.31 28.59
N ALA A 369 4.67 -2.98 29.55
CA ALA A 369 4.23 -4.26 30.08
C ALA A 369 2.99 -4.17 30.99
N GLN A 370 2.63 -2.96 31.44
CA GLN A 370 1.42 -2.65 32.22
C GLN A 370 0.21 -2.44 31.31
#